data_AF-A0A498EQ96-F1
#
_entry.id   AF-A0A498EQ96-F1
#
_cell.length_a   1.000
_cell.length_b   1.000
_cell.length_c   1.000
_cell.angle_alpha   90.00
_cell.angle_beta   90.00
_cell.angle_gamma   90.00
#
_symmetry.space_group_name_H-M   'P 1'
#
loop_
_entity.id
_entity.type
_entity.pdbx_description
1 polymer ?
#
loop_
_entity_poly.entity_id
_entity_poly.type
_entity_poly.pdbx_seq_one_letter_code
_entity_poly.pdbx_strand_id
1 'polypeptide(L)'
;MSFDWSEFEHVTKVDPAKRLPESIDVLRHTDAVIVGGSDGVTEENSLAVFERLRAEFPDLPLVQEPYRSAHVSKRTVEVADAVFVPAVYNGDKTNFVEKHVGFFTELARKSEDVTGSGLPFVGSVLASKGRELVAELADGVVGEGYVVQNPDSKVAGLTNVEEHYTPEQVAGAALATESFYGFPIFYIEYSGRYGGPEDVSAAAPFLDETALLYGGGIGSRAQTDEILDAGADAVVVGDCFHEDTERFLETVPTT
;
A
#
# COMPACT_ATOMS: atom_id res chain seq x y z
N MET A 1 -6.06 -10.26 -9.26
CA MET A 1 -5.80 -11.28 -8.22
C MET A 1 -6.28 -10.69 -6.91
N SER A 2 -7.08 -11.41 -6.12
CA SER A 2 -7.46 -10.98 -4.77
C SER A 2 -6.59 -11.75 -3.79
N PHE A 3 -5.74 -11.06 -3.04
CA PHE A 3 -5.17 -11.68 -1.85
C PHE A 3 -6.29 -11.87 -0.83
N ASP A 4 -6.23 -12.98 -0.11
CA ASP A 4 -7.04 -13.13 1.09
C ASP A 4 -6.32 -12.42 2.23
N TRP A 5 -6.55 -11.11 2.36
CA TRP A 5 -5.91 -10.27 3.36
C TRP A 5 -6.26 -10.66 4.79
N SER A 6 -7.36 -11.41 4.99
CA SER A 6 -7.77 -11.94 6.30
C SER A 6 -6.83 -13.04 6.81
N GLU A 7 -5.97 -13.60 5.97
CA GLU A 7 -4.96 -14.59 6.36
C GLU A 7 -3.61 -13.95 6.73
N PHE A 8 -3.45 -12.63 6.57
CA PHE A 8 -2.19 -11.95 6.86
C PHE A 8 -2.23 -11.37 8.27
N GLU A 9 -1.15 -11.53 9.02
CA GLU A 9 -0.97 -10.92 10.35
C GLU A 9 0.19 -9.92 10.36
N HIS A 10 1.15 -10.07 9.44
CA HIS A 10 2.36 -9.25 9.38
C HIS A 10 2.78 -8.91 7.95
N VAL A 11 2.76 -7.62 7.63
CA VAL A 11 3.20 -7.06 6.35
C VAL A 11 4.45 -6.21 6.55
N THR A 12 5.44 -6.37 5.69
CA THR A 12 6.65 -5.55 5.73
C THR A 12 6.59 -4.44 4.70
N LYS A 13 6.79 -3.19 5.10
CA LYS A 13 6.86 -2.04 4.19
C LYS A 13 8.31 -1.67 3.89
N VAL A 14 8.72 -1.83 2.64
CA VAL A 14 10.09 -1.57 2.18
C VAL A 14 10.12 -0.24 1.44
N ASP A 15 10.90 0.71 1.95
CA ASP A 15 11.16 1.98 1.27
C ASP A 15 12.34 1.80 0.28
N PRO A 16 12.10 1.87 -1.05
CA PRO A 16 13.14 1.67 -2.05
C PRO A 16 14.16 2.82 -2.09
N ALA A 17 13.89 3.95 -1.44
CA ALA A 17 14.86 5.04 -1.28
C ALA A 17 15.86 4.78 -0.13
N LYS A 18 15.55 3.85 0.79
CA LYS A 18 16.43 3.47 1.89
C LYS A 18 17.36 2.34 1.48
N ARG A 19 18.52 2.25 2.15
CA ARG A 19 19.41 1.10 1.99
C ARG A 19 18.72 -0.14 2.57
N LEU A 20 18.71 -1.23 1.82
CA LEU A 20 18.28 -2.54 2.33
C LEU A 20 19.35 -3.13 3.25
N PRO A 21 18.96 -3.92 4.27
CA PRO A 21 19.89 -4.73 5.04
C PRO A 21 20.74 -5.64 4.13
N GLU A 22 21.90 -6.09 4.65
CA GLU A 22 22.81 -6.97 3.91
C GLU A 22 22.11 -8.26 3.49
N SER A 23 21.43 -8.94 4.44
CA SER A 23 20.50 -10.03 4.17
C SER A 23 19.07 -9.56 4.40
N ILE A 24 18.17 -9.97 3.50
CA ILE A 24 16.73 -9.75 3.61
C ILE A 24 15.97 -11.04 3.97
N ASP A 25 16.67 -12.10 4.41
CA ASP A 25 16.07 -13.40 4.77
C ASP A 25 15.01 -13.29 5.88
N VAL A 26 15.06 -12.23 6.70
CA VAL A 26 14.02 -11.98 7.70
C VAL A 26 12.62 -11.81 7.09
N LEU A 27 12.53 -11.44 5.80
CA LEU A 27 11.26 -11.34 5.08
C LEU A 27 10.58 -12.70 4.84
N ARG A 28 11.22 -13.84 5.14
CA ARG A 28 10.54 -15.15 5.14
C ARG A 28 9.47 -15.27 6.22
N HIS A 29 9.47 -14.35 7.16
CA HIS A 29 8.58 -14.32 8.32
C HIS A 29 7.43 -13.30 8.15
N THR A 30 7.31 -12.66 6.99
CA THR A 30 6.20 -11.75 6.68
C THR A 30 5.27 -12.38 5.66
N ASP A 31 3.99 -12.04 5.72
CA ASP A 31 2.97 -12.56 4.81
C ASP A 31 2.97 -11.84 3.46
N ALA A 32 3.34 -10.56 3.45
CA ALA A 32 3.46 -9.76 2.24
C ALA A 32 4.51 -8.65 2.38
N VAL A 33 4.98 -8.13 1.25
CA VAL A 33 5.83 -6.94 1.20
C VAL A 33 5.15 -5.84 0.39
N ILE A 34 4.99 -4.67 1.02
CA ILE A 34 4.61 -3.43 0.34
C ILE A 34 5.89 -2.67 0.00
N VAL A 35 6.19 -2.49 -1.28
CA VAL A 35 7.26 -1.61 -1.75
C VAL A 35 6.68 -0.21 -1.96
N GLY A 36 7.00 0.71 -1.07
CA GLY A 36 6.36 2.03 -1.04
C GLY A 36 7.15 3.04 -0.22
N GLY A 37 7.03 4.30 -0.60
CA GLY A 37 7.75 5.42 0.01
C GLY A 37 7.46 6.73 -0.69
N SER A 38 8.03 7.82 -0.15
CA SER A 38 7.79 9.18 -0.64
C SER A 38 9.03 9.81 -1.29
N ASP A 39 9.87 10.47 -0.50
CA ASP A 39 11.04 11.17 -1.04
C ASP A 39 12.14 10.21 -1.48
N GLY A 40 12.77 10.51 -2.62
CA GLY A 40 13.87 9.72 -3.16
C GLY A 40 13.42 8.44 -3.87
N VAL A 41 12.13 8.09 -3.84
CA VAL A 41 11.59 6.97 -4.61
C VAL A 41 11.59 7.31 -6.10
N THR A 42 12.08 6.36 -6.90
CA THR A 42 12.14 6.42 -8.36
C THR A 42 11.63 5.10 -8.95
N GLU A 43 11.31 5.08 -10.24
CA GLU A 43 11.03 3.81 -10.94
C GLU A 43 12.20 2.83 -10.82
N GLU A 44 13.44 3.33 -10.99
CA GLU A 44 14.65 2.51 -11.00
C GLU A 44 14.89 1.81 -9.66
N ASN A 45 14.81 2.53 -8.54
CA ASN A 45 15.03 1.90 -7.24
C ASN A 45 13.88 0.98 -6.82
N SER A 46 12.63 1.33 -7.18
CA SER A 46 11.47 0.46 -6.95
C SER A 46 11.63 -0.86 -7.70
N LEU A 47 11.98 -0.80 -9.00
CA LEU A 47 12.19 -1.98 -9.82
C LEU A 47 13.34 -2.85 -9.29
N ALA A 48 14.46 -2.25 -8.89
CA ALA A 48 15.58 -2.98 -8.32
C ALA A 48 15.20 -3.73 -7.02
N VAL A 49 14.36 -3.14 -6.18
CA VAL A 49 13.83 -3.80 -4.98
C VAL A 49 12.92 -4.98 -5.36
N PHE A 50 11.97 -4.77 -6.28
CA PHE A 50 11.09 -5.85 -6.74
C PHE A 50 11.86 -7.01 -7.37
N GLU A 51 12.82 -6.74 -8.26
CA GLU A 51 13.63 -7.77 -8.92
C GLU A 51 14.42 -8.59 -7.90
N ARG A 52 14.99 -7.93 -6.88
CA ARG A 52 15.68 -8.63 -5.78
C ARG A 52 14.71 -9.48 -4.97
N LEU A 53 13.60 -8.92 -4.53
CA LEU A 53 12.59 -9.62 -3.73
C LEU A 53 12.04 -10.83 -4.47
N ARG A 54 11.68 -10.69 -5.75
CA ARG A 54 11.15 -11.81 -6.55
C ARG A 54 12.20 -12.89 -6.80
N ALA A 55 13.47 -12.53 -6.92
CA ALA A 55 14.56 -13.51 -7.07
C ALA A 55 14.82 -14.32 -5.78
N GLU A 56 14.69 -13.69 -4.61
CA GLU A 56 14.94 -14.33 -3.30
C GLU A 56 13.69 -15.01 -2.71
N PHE A 57 12.50 -14.47 -3.02
CA PHE A 57 11.18 -14.89 -2.52
C PHE A 57 10.15 -14.94 -3.68
N PRO A 58 10.21 -15.98 -4.54
CA PRO A 58 9.37 -16.03 -5.74
C PRO A 58 7.87 -16.03 -5.46
N ASP A 59 7.45 -16.65 -4.35
CA ASP A 59 6.05 -16.85 -3.98
C ASP A 59 5.53 -15.81 -2.98
N LEU A 60 6.37 -14.89 -2.50
CA LEU A 60 5.97 -13.86 -1.55
C LEU A 60 5.08 -12.82 -2.27
N PRO A 61 3.89 -12.50 -1.74
CA PRO A 61 3.07 -11.39 -2.24
C PRO A 61 3.84 -10.07 -2.21
N LEU A 62 4.04 -9.46 -3.39
CA LEU A 62 4.72 -8.18 -3.54
C LEU A 62 3.76 -7.13 -4.09
N VAL A 63 3.53 -6.07 -3.33
CA VAL A 63 2.62 -5.00 -3.69
C VAL A 63 3.37 -3.70 -3.86
N GLN A 64 2.99 -2.88 -4.83
CA GLN A 64 3.52 -1.53 -5.00
C GLN A 64 2.59 -0.50 -4.37
N GLU A 65 3.08 0.36 -3.48
CA GLU A 65 2.35 1.53 -2.98
C GLU A 65 3.04 2.82 -3.47
N PRO A 66 2.69 3.33 -4.67
CA PRO A 66 3.26 4.53 -5.22
C PRO A 66 2.70 5.82 -4.60
N TYR A 67 3.56 6.72 -4.14
CA TYR A 67 3.16 8.08 -3.75
C TYR A 67 2.65 8.95 -4.93
N ARG A 68 3.15 8.69 -6.15
CA ARG A 68 2.80 9.42 -7.38
C ARG A 68 2.93 8.52 -8.61
N SER A 69 2.19 8.84 -9.68
CA SER A 69 2.16 8.06 -10.92
C SER A 69 3.52 7.84 -11.57
N ALA A 70 4.48 8.77 -11.38
CA ALA A 70 5.84 8.63 -11.89
C ALA A 70 6.64 7.47 -11.28
N HIS A 71 6.17 6.86 -10.18
CA HIS A 71 6.78 5.66 -9.59
C HIS A 71 6.29 4.36 -10.26
N VAL A 72 5.22 4.45 -11.06
CA VAL A 72 4.58 3.29 -11.71
C VAL A 72 4.98 3.24 -13.17
N SER A 73 5.53 2.10 -13.58
CA SER A 73 5.86 1.81 -14.96
C SER A 73 5.32 0.46 -15.38
N LYS A 74 5.37 0.17 -16.69
CA LYS A 74 4.96 -1.13 -17.19
C LYS A 74 5.73 -2.26 -16.50
N ARG A 75 7.02 -2.05 -16.24
CA ARG A 75 7.86 -3.06 -15.60
C ARG A 75 7.52 -3.24 -14.13
N THR A 76 7.26 -2.16 -13.38
CA THR A 76 6.89 -2.29 -11.97
C THR A 76 5.56 -3.00 -11.81
N VAL A 77 4.60 -2.75 -12.70
CA VAL A 77 3.32 -3.49 -12.71
C VAL A 77 3.47 -4.94 -13.16
N GLU A 78 4.42 -5.25 -14.05
CA GLU A 78 4.68 -6.65 -14.46
C GLU A 78 5.31 -7.51 -13.34
N VAL A 79 5.96 -6.89 -12.34
CA VAL A 79 6.62 -7.61 -11.22
C VAL A 79 5.86 -7.54 -9.90
N ALA A 80 5.01 -6.52 -9.72
CA ALA A 80 4.12 -6.39 -8.58
C ALA A 80 2.85 -7.22 -8.81
N ASP A 81 2.37 -7.86 -7.76
CA ASP A 81 1.14 -8.65 -7.77
C ASP A 81 -0.10 -7.75 -7.67
N ALA A 82 0.04 -6.54 -7.11
CA ALA A 82 -0.95 -5.47 -7.10
C ALA A 82 -0.31 -4.07 -6.96
N VAL A 83 -1.07 -3.03 -7.28
CA VAL A 83 -0.73 -1.62 -7.05
C VAL A 83 -1.76 -0.97 -6.15
N PHE A 84 -1.30 -0.53 -5.00
CA PHE A 84 -2.07 0.10 -3.93
C PHE A 84 -2.19 1.60 -4.14
N VAL A 85 -3.41 2.13 -4.02
CA VAL A 85 -3.68 3.55 -4.27
C VAL A 85 -4.42 4.13 -3.07
N PRO A 86 -3.70 4.80 -2.16
CA PRO A 86 -4.28 5.41 -0.96
C PRO A 86 -5.22 6.57 -1.29
N ALA A 87 -6.41 6.54 -0.69
CA ALA A 87 -7.33 7.67 -0.58
C ALA A 87 -7.29 8.23 0.84
N VAL A 88 -6.55 9.32 1.03
CA VAL A 88 -6.29 9.89 2.37
C VAL A 88 -7.46 10.75 2.83
N TYR A 89 -8.35 10.19 3.66
CA TYR A 89 -9.62 10.83 3.99
C TYR A 89 -9.48 12.11 4.83
N ASN A 90 -8.50 12.15 5.73
CA ASN A 90 -8.22 13.32 6.55
C ASN A 90 -7.15 14.24 5.96
N GLY A 91 -6.74 14.01 4.71
CA GLY A 91 -5.82 14.85 3.96
C GLY A 91 -6.53 15.89 3.10
N ASP A 92 -5.76 16.56 2.25
CA ASP A 92 -6.32 17.49 1.26
C ASP A 92 -6.98 16.78 0.07
N LYS A 93 -7.69 17.57 -0.74
CA LYS A 93 -8.32 17.10 -2.00
C LYS A 93 -7.31 16.42 -2.94
N THR A 94 -6.06 16.89 -2.94
CA THR A 94 -5.00 16.34 -3.78
C THR A 94 -4.77 14.86 -3.47
N ASN A 95 -4.64 14.53 -2.18
CA ASN A 95 -4.35 13.18 -1.70
C ASN A 95 -5.59 12.31 -1.52
N PHE A 96 -6.78 12.92 -1.47
CA PHE A 96 -8.03 12.17 -1.43
C PHE A 96 -8.58 11.79 -2.82
N VAL A 97 -8.41 12.64 -3.85
CA VAL A 97 -9.05 12.40 -5.17
C VAL A 97 -8.16 12.76 -6.37
N GLU A 98 -7.49 13.92 -6.36
CA GLU A 98 -6.86 14.43 -7.60
C GLU A 98 -5.72 13.54 -8.09
N LYS A 99 -4.94 12.95 -7.18
CA LYS A 99 -3.89 11.97 -7.53
C LYS A 99 -4.46 10.74 -8.24
N HIS A 100 -5.63 10.25 -7.82
CA HIS A 100 -6.28 9.10 -8.46
C HIS A 100 -6.73 9.46 -9.87
N VAL A 101 -7.40 10.60 -10.02
CA VAL A 101 -7.83 11.09 -11.34
C VAL A 101 -6.62 11.26 -12.25
N GLY A 102 -5.52 11.83 -11.75
CA GLY A 102 -4.26 11.95 -12.50
C GLY A 102 -3.67 10.59 -12.90
N PHE A 103 -3.61 9.64 -11.97
CA PHE A 103 -3.12 8.29 -12.22
C PHE A 103 -3.94 7.56 -13.29
N PHE A 104 -5.26 7.52 -13.15
CA PHE A 104 -6.14 6.88 -14.13
C PHE A 104 -6.19 7.64 -15.47
N THR A 105 -5.99 8.96 -15.47
CA THR A 105 -5.82 9.74 -16.71
C THR A 105 -4.56 9.31 -17.47
N GLU A 106 -3.43 9.13 -16.77
CA GLU A 106 -2.19 8.63 -17.38
C GLU A 106 -2.33 7.20 -17.89
N LEU A 107 -3.01 6.31 -17.15
CA LEU A 107 -3.32 4.97 -17.62
C LEU A 107 -4.17 5.00 -18.89
N ALA A 108 -5.23 5.82 -18.91
CA ALA A 108 -6.08 5.98 -20.08
C ALA A 108 -5.30 6.53 -21.30
N ARG A 109 -4.41 7.51 -21.11
CA ARG A 109 -3.57 8.08 -22.19
C ARG A 109 -2.60 7.06 -22.78
N LYS A 110 -1.94 6.25 -21.94
CA LYS A 110 -0.99 5.21 -22.41
C LYS A 110 -1.67 4.17 -23.33
N SER A 111 -2.99 3.97 -23.21
CA SER A 111 -3.75 3.12 -24.15
C SER A 111 -3.70 3.64 -25.59
N GLU A 112 -3.67 4.96 -25.78
CA GLU A 112 -3.70 5.61 -27.09
C GLU A 112 -2.34 5.51 -27.78
N ASP A 113 -1.23 5.66 -27.04
CA ASP A 113 0.14 5.59 -27.59
C ASP A 113 0.48 4.19 -28.15
N VAL A 114 -0.04 3.13 -27.53
CA VAL A 114 0.10 1.75 -28.03
C VAL A 114 -0.64 1.56 -29.38
N THR A 115 -1.68 2.34 -29.65
CA THR A 115 -2.45 2.27 -30.90
C THR A 115 -1.87 3.12 -32.04
N GLY A 116 -0.96 4.07 -31.74
CA GLY A 116 -0.44 5.06 -32.68
C GLY A 116 0.77 4.63 -33.53
N SER A 117 1.33 3.44 -33.30
CA SER A 117 2.51 2.94 -34.03
C SER A 117 2.14 2.28 -35.38
N GLY A 118 1.66 3.09 -36.33
CA GLY A 118 2.15 3.02 -37.72
C GLY A 118 1.58 2.01 -38.74
N LEU A 119 0.37 1.43 -38.60
CA LEU A 119 -0.25 0.66 -39.70
C LEU A 119 -1.71 1.08 -40.01
N PRO A 120 -2.01 1.62 -41.22
CA PRO A 120 -3.30 2.24 -41.54
C PRO A 120 -4.45 1.27 -41.83
N PHE A 121 -4.34 -0.03 -41.48
CA PHE A 121 -5.34 -1.03 -41.85
C PHE A 121 -5.88 -1.90 -40.69
N VAL A 122 -5.51 -1.62 -39.44
CA VAL A 122 -5.87 -2.46 -38.26
C VAL A 122 -6.45 -1.62 -37.11
N GLY A 123 -7.23 -0.57 -37.44
CA GLY A 123 -7.68 0.43 -36.46
C GLY A 123 -8.62 -0.09 -35.35
N SER A 124 -9.50 -1.05 -35.63
CA SER A 124 -10.45 -1.55 -34.63
C SER A 124 -9.85 -2.60 -33.68
N VAL A 125 -8.95 -3.44 -34.18
CA VAL A 125 -8.33 -4.55 -33.41
C VAL A 125 -7.18 -4.05 -32.53
N LEU A 126 -6.45 -3.00 -32.94
CA LEU A 126 -5.42 -2.39 -32.09
C LEU A 126 -6.06 -1.57 -30.95
N ALA A 127 -7.13 -0.82 -31.24
CA ALA A 127 -7.87 -0.06 -30.23
C ALA A 127 -8.62 -0.95 -29.21
N SER A 128 -8.96 -2.20 -29.55
CA SER A 128 -9.50 -3.14 -28.58
C SER A 128 -8.41 -3.71 -27.67
N LYS A 129 -7.23 -4.05 -28.21
CA LYS A 129 -6.09 -4.55 -27.43
C LYS A 129 -5.52 -3.53 -26.46
N GLY A 130 -5.46 -2.25 -26.85
CA GLY A 130 -5.02 -1.18 -25.94
C GLY A 130 -5.97 -0.99 -24.76
N ARG A 131 -7.28 -1.14 -24.98
CA ARG A 131 -8.29 -1.08 -23.91
C ARG A 131 -8.25 -2.31 -22.99
N GLU A 132 -8.03 -3.49 -23.55
CA GLU A 132 -7.89 -4.72 -22.78
C GLU A 132 -6.66 -4.68 -21.86
N LEU A 133 -5.52 -4.19 -22.35
CA LEU A 133 -4.33 -3.98 -21.53
C LEU A 133 -4.56 -2.96 -20.40
N VAL A 134 -5.29 -1.88 -20.68
CA VAL A 134 -5.61 -0.90 -19.61
C VAL A 134 -6.60 -1.45 -18.61
N ALA A 135 -7.57 -2.26 -19.04
CA ALA A 135 -8.46 -2.96 -18.11
C ALA A 135 -7.67 -3.93 -17.23
N GLU A 136 -6.76 -4.71 -17.79
CA GLU A 136 -5.88 -5.62 -17.04
C GLU A 136 -4.97 -4.87 -16.04
N LEU A 137 -4.39 -3.74 -16.46
CA LEU A 137 -3.60 -2.88 -15.57
C LEU A 137 -4.46 -2.26 -14.46
N ALA A 138 -5.71 -1.88 -14.77
CA ALA A 138 -6.65 -1.33 -13.79
C ALA A 138 -7.18 -2.41 -12.83
N ASP A 139 -7.32 -3.65 -13.27
CA ASP A 139 -7.71 -4.78 -12.41
C ASP A 139 -6.64 -5.12 -11.35
N GLY A 140 -5.37 -4.74 -11.62
CA GLY A 140 -4.28 -4.83 -10.66
C GLY A 140 -4.23 -3.66 -9.67
N VAL A 141 -5.08 -2.65 -9.83
CA VAL A 141 -5.13 -1.47 -8.94
C VAL A 141 -6.12 -1.72 -7.81
N VAL A 142 -5.64 -1.56 -6.58
CA VAL A 142 -6.39 -1.78 -5.35
C VAL A 142 -6.52 -0.45 -4.62
N GLY A 143 -7.75 -0.03 -4.35
CA GLY A 143 -8.01 1.16 -3.55
C GLY A 143 -7.80 0.90 -2.06
N GLU A 144 -7.21 1.85 -1.36
CA GLU A 144 -7.02 1.78 0.09
C GLU A 144 -7.65 3.01 0.74
N GLY A 145 -8.59 2.81 1.66
CA GLY A 145 -9.05 3.89 2.54
C GLY A 145 -7.96 4.17 3.55
N TYR A 146 -7.53 5.43 3.70
CA TYR A 146 -6.33 5.76 4.46
C TYR A 146 -6.61 6.90 5.45
N VAL A 147 -6.22 6.72 6.72
CA VAL A 147 -6.25 7.78 7.74
C VAL A 147 -4.88 7.97 8.36
N VAL A 148 -4.37 9.20 8.33
CA VAL A 148 -3.06 9.54 8.93
C VAL A 148 -3.30 10.09 10.33
N GLN A 149 -2.82 9.40 11.35
CA GLN A 149 -3.09 9.71 12.75
C GLN A 149 -1.88 10.28 13.51
N ASN A 150 -0.72 10.38 12.86
CA ASN A 150 0.44 11.11 13.40
C ASN A 150 0.66 12.43 12.63
N PRO A 151 0.14 13.58 13.11
CA PRO A 151 0.32 14.89 12.46
C PRO A 151 1.78 15.36 12.39
N ASP A 152 2.64 14.85 13.28
CA ASP A 152 4.08 15.18 13.29
C ASP A 152 4.89 14.35 12.27
N SER A 153 4.24 13.44 11.55
CA SER A 153 4.88 12.58 10.58
C SER A 153 5.17 13.30 9.27
N LYS A 154 6.17 12.79 8.54
CA LYS A 154 6.44 13.22 7.16
C LYS A 154 5.23 12.99 6.25
N VAL A 155 4.52 11.87 6.42
CA VAL A 155 3.33 11.54 5.65
C VAL A 155 2.27 12.62 5.84
N ALA A 156 2.01 13.05 7.08
CA ALA A 156 1.07 14.12 7.37
C ALA A 156 1.41 15.43 6.65
N GLY A 157 2.68 15.82 6.62
CA GLY A 157 3.12 17.00 5.85
C GLY A 157 2.92 16.87 4.33
N LEU A 158 3.07 15.67 3.77
CA LEU A 158 2.84 15.39 2.34
C LEU A 158 1.35 15.32 1.97
N THR A 159 0.52 14.90 2.92
CA THR A 159 -0.93 14.75 2.73
C THR A 159 -1.75 15.92 3.26
N ASN A 160 -1.07 16.94 3.81
CA ASN A 160 -1.67 18.12 4.43
C ASN A 160 -2.67 17.76 5.54
N VAL A 161 -2.26 16.83 6.41
CA VAL A 161 -3.01 16.42 7.60
C VAL A 161 -2.49 17.23 8.78
N GLU A 162 -3.30 18.14 9.31
CA GLU A 162 -2.92 19.00 10.43
C GLU A 162 -3.46 18.49 11.78
N GLU A 163 -4.55 17.72 11.75
CA GLU A 163 -5.22 17.17 12.93
C GLU A 163 -5.51 15.68 12.72
N HIS A 164 -5.42 14.92 13.81
CA HIS A 164 -5.82 13.52 13.84
C HIS A 164 -7.34 13.41 13.99
N TYR A 165 -7.91 12.31 13.51
CA TYR A 165 -9.32 12.03 13.72
C TYR A 165 -9.54 11.48 15.13
N THR A 166 -10.73 11.71 15.71
CA THR A 166 -11.13 10.97 16.91
C THR A 166 -11.42 9.50 16.55
N PRO A 167 -11.44 8.58 17.53
CA PRO A 167 -11.81 7.19 17.27
C PRO A 167 -13.17 7.05 16.57
N GLU A 168 -14.16 7.91 16.88
CA GLU A 168 -15.45 7.91 16.19
C GLU A 168 -15.34 8.35 14.72
N GLN A 169 -14.44 9.28 14.40
CA GLN A 169 -14.17 9.68 13.03
C GLN A 169 -13.41 8.59 12.27
N VAL A 170 -12.51 7.86 12.94
CA VAL A 170 -11.85 6.66 12.37
C VAL A 170 -12.86 5.56 12.08
N ALA A 171 -13.77 5.27 13.01
CA ALA A 171 -14.88 4.35 12.79
C ALA A 171 -15.75 4.77 11.58
N GLY A 172 -16.05 6.07 11.46
CA GLY A 172 -16.79 6.60 10.31
C GLY A 172 -16.04 6.46 8.98
N ALA A 173 -14.72 6.62 9.01
CA ALA A 173 -13.84 6.38 7.86
C ALA A 173 -13.83 4.90 7.45
N ALA A 174 -13.68 3.98 8.40
CA ALA A 174 -13.75 2.53 8.18
C ALA A 174 -15.08 2.13 7.53
N LEU A 175 -16.20 2.59 8.10
CA LEU A 175 -17.53 2.34 7.56
C LEU A 175 -17.69 2.89 6.13
N ALA A 176 -17.13 4.06 5.83
CA ALA A 176 -17.14 4.62 4.48
C ALA A 176 -16.31 3.78 3.51
N THR A 177 -15.13 3.29 3.93
CA THR A 177 -14.26 2.40 3.14
C THR A 177 -15.01 1.16 2.68
N GLU A 178 -15.69 0.48 3.60
CA GLU A 178 -16.43 -0.74 3.28
C GLU A 178 -17.74 -0.44 2.54
N SER A 179 -18.63 0.37 3.14
CA SER A 179 -20.02 0.48 2.68
C SER A 179 -20.22 1.42 1.49
N PHE A 180 -19.36 2.42 1.32
CA PHE A 180 -19.52 3.43 0.27
C PHE A 180 -18.49 3.29 -0.85
N TYR A 181 -17.21 3.13 -0.49
CA TYR A 181 -16.14 2.98 -1.49
C TYR A 181 -15.97 1.54 -1.98
N GLY A 182 -16.25 0.54 -1.13
CA GLY A 182 -15.97 -0.85 -1.43
C GLY A 182 -14.47 -1.11 -1.63
N PHE A 183 -13.62 -0.35 -0.94
CA PHE A 183 -12.19 -0.57 -0.99
C PHE A 183 -11.82 -1.78 -0.13
N PRO A 184 -10.98 -2.71 -0.63
CA PRO A 184 -10.66 -3.93 0.09
C PRO A 184 -9.72 -3.70 1.29
N ILE A 185 -9.18 -2.50 1.47
CA ILE A 185 -8.23 -2.17 2.54
C ILE A 185 -8.64 -0.85 3.21
N PHE A 186 -8.65 -0.86 4.53
CA PHE A 186 -8.64 0.32 5.39
C PHE A 186 -7.33 0.35 6.18
N TYR A 187 -6.55 1.41 6.04
CA TYR A 187 -5.22 1.55 6.64
C TYR A 187 -5.21 2.71 7.66
N ILE A 188 -4.86 2.40 8.90
CA ILE A 188 -4.60 3.37 9.97
C ILE A 188 -3.09 3.61 10.08
N GLU A 189 -2.66 4.84 9.74
CA GLU A 189 -1.25 5.21 9.63
C GLU A 189 -0.78 6.13 10.76
N TYR A 190 0.10 5.61 11.59
CA TYR A 190 0.79 6.26 12.71
C TYR A 190 2.29 6.48 12.46
N SER A 191 2.77 6.37 11.21
CA SER A 191 4.15 6.54 10.74
C SER A 191 5.04 7.34 11.69
N GLY A 192 6.09 6.71 12.19
CA GLY A 192 7.08 7.33 13.09
C GLY A 192 6.76 7.22 14.59
N ARG A 193 5.60 6.71 15.00
CA ARG A 193 5.28 6.44 16.41
C ARG A 193 4.30 5.28 16.56
N TYR A 194 4.24 4.70 17.76
CA TYR A 194 3.18 3.80 18.16
C TYR A 194 1.94 4.61 18.57
N GLY A 195 0.79 4.29 17.97
CA GLY A 195 -0.51 4.92 18.22
C GLY A 195 -1.37 4.19 19.26
N GLY A 196 -1.14 2.88 19.47
CA GLY A 196 -1.98 2.05 20.33
C GLY A 196 -3.26 1.52 19.65
N PRO A 197 -4.06 0.72 20.37
CA PRO A 197 -5.16 -0.07 19.80
C PRO A 197 -6.51 0.65 19.69
N GLU A 198 -6.63 1.89 20.18
CA GLU A 198 -7.92 2.58 20.31
C GLU A 198 -8.64 2.79 18.97
N ASP A 199 -7.94 3.30 17.97
CA ASP A 199 -8.47 3.52 16.61
C ASP A 199 -8.78 2.20 15.89
N VAL A 200 -7.97 1.17 16.13
CA VAL A 200 -8.18 -0.18 15.58
C VAL A 200 -9.48 -0.76 16.14
N SER A 201 -9.64 -0.70 17.47
CA SER A 201 -10.84 -1.16 18.16
C SER A 201 -12.10 -0.41 17.73
N ALA A 202 -11.96 0.86 17.36
CA ALA A 202 -13.07 1.67 16.86
C ALA A 202 -13.44 1.33 15.41
N ALA A 203 -12.46 1.00 14.56
CA ALA A 203 -12.66 0.67 13.15
C ALA A 203 -13.19 -0.76 12.93
N ALA A 204 -12.59 -1.74 13.59
CA ALA A 204 -12.80 -3.18 13.33
C ALA A 204 -14.28 -3.62 13.30
N PRO A 205 -15.20 -3.13 14.18
CA PRO A 205 -16.60 -3.56 14.15
C PRO A 205 -17.39 -3.18 12.87
N PHE A 206 -16.82 -2.34 12.00
CA PHE A 206 -17.44 -1.86 10.77
C PHE A 206 -16.83 -2.46 9.50
N LEU A 207 -15.94 -3.45 9.65
CA LEU A 207 -15.21 -4.09 8.58
C LEU A 207 -15.45 -5.61 8.65
N ASP A 208 -15.94 -6.20 7.57
CA ASP A 208 -16.19 -7.64 7.39
C ASP A 208 -15.44 -8.16 6.16
N GLU A 209 -15.53 -7.44 5.03
CA GLU A 209 -14.87 -7.80 3.76
C GLU A 209 -13.61 -6.95 3.50
N THR A 210 -13.54 -5.77 4.10
CA THR A 210 -12.39 -4.86 4.00
C THR A 210 -11.35 -5.21 5.06
N ALA A 211 -10.11 -5.46 4.66
CA ALA A 211 -9.02 -5.72 5.59
C ALA A 211 -8.58 -4.45 6.33
N LEU A 212 -8.36 -4.57 7.63
CA LEU A 212 -7.86 -3.54 8.52
C LEU A 212 -6.35 -3.66 8.71
N LEU A 213 -5.61 -2.71 8.14
CA LEU A 213 -4.16 -2.60 8.31
C LEU A 213 -3.81 -1.50 9.31
N TYR A 214 -2.81 -1.78 10.15
CA TYR A 214 -2.24 -0.81 11.07
C TYR A 214 -0.75 -0.63 10.82
N GLY A 215 -0.28 0.58 10.53
CA GLY A 215 1.13 0.89 10.41
C GLY A 215 1.55 1.98 11.38
N GLY A 216 2.65 1.78 12.12
CA GLY A 216 3.24 2.85 12.94
C GLY A 216 3.94 2.36 14.20
N GLY A 217 5.25 2.53 14.27
CA GLY A 217 6.04 2.38 15.50
C GLY A 217 6.01 1.00 16.16
N ILE A 218 5.57 -0.04 15.45
CA ILE A 218 5.69 -1.43 15.88
C ILE A 218 7.17 -1.79 15.93
N GLY A 219 7.62 -2.21 17.11
CA GLY A 219 9.01 -2.60 17.33
C GLY A 219 9.16 -3.64 18.43
N SER A 220 8.10 -4.39 18.73
CA SER A 220 8.09 -5.51 19.66
C SER A 220 6.85 -6.38 19.45
N ARG A 221 6.92 -7.63 19.91
CA ARG A 221 5.84 -8.62 19.82
C ARG A 221 4.58 -8.17 20.54
N ALA A 222 4.75 -7.61 21.73
CA ALA A 222 3.63 -7.14 22.55
C ALA A 222 2.81 -6.05 21.85
N GLN A 223 3.44 -5.19 21.04
CA GLN A 223 2.72 -4.19 20.25
C GLN A 223 2.00 -4.82 19.07
N THR A 224 2.60 -5.82 18.41
CA THR A 224 1.93 -6.58 17.36
C THR A 224 0.69 -7.27 17.89
N ASP A 225 0.84 -8.05 18.96
CA ASP A 225 -0.26 -8.80 19.58
C ASP A 225 -1.38 -7.85 20.04
N GLU A 226 -1.04 -6.69 20.66
CA GLU A 226 -2.03 -5.69 21.11
C GLU A 226 -2.88 -5.13 19.95
N ILE A 227 -2.28 -4.94 18.78
CA ILE A 227 -2.97 -4.40 17.60
C ILE A 227 -3.82 -5.47 16.90
N LEU A 228 -3.32 -6.70 16.79
CA LEU A 228 -4.09 -7.83 16.24
C LEU A 228 -5.27 -8.17 17.15
N ASP A 229 -5.06 -8.23 18.47
CA ASP A 229 -6.13 -8.46 19.47
C ASP A 229 -7.21 -7.36 19.45
N ALA A 230 -6.86 -6.15 19.02
CA ALA A 230 -7.81 -5.05 18.85
C ALA A 230 -8.68 -5.18 17.60
N GLY A 231 -8.36 -6.12 16.71
CA GLY A 231 -9.13 -6.45 15.51
C GLY A 231 -8.52 -5.98 14.20
N ALA A 232 -7.25 -5.57 14.17
CA ALA A 232 -6.54 -5.43 12.89
C ALA A 232 -6.27 -6.81 12.29
N ASP A 233 -6.41 -6.93 10.97
CA ASP A 233 -6.00 -8.15 10.27
C ASP A 233 -4.48 -8.25 10.29
N ALA A 234 -3.77 -7.18 9.89
CA ALA A 234 -2.31 -7.18 9.89
C ALA A 234 -1.67 -5.89 10.40
N VAL A 235 -0.49 -6.05 11.01
CA VAL A 235 0.43 -4.93 11.24
C VAL A 235 1.34 -4.69 10.05
N VAL A 236 1.67 -3.43 9.79
CA VAL A 236 2.60 -3.00 8.75
C VAL A 236 3.87 -2.43 9.38
N VAL A 237 4.98 -3.15 9.19
CA VAL A 237 6.27 -2.83 9.82
C VAL A 237 7.25 -2.32 8.76
N GLY A 238 7.65 -1.05 8.89
CA GLY A 238 8.54 -0.37 7.94
C GLY A 238 9.93 -0.07 8.50
N ASP A 239 10.06 1.04 9.24
CA ASP A 239 11.36 1.55 9.70
C ASP A 239 12.22 0.50 10.42
N CYS A 240 11.60 -0.35 11.25
CA CYS A 240 12.29 -1.43 11.96
C CYS A 240 13.06 -2.37 11.03
N PHE A 241 12.50 -2.71 9.86
CA PHE A 241 13.17 -3.57 8.86
C PHE A 241 14.46 -2.96 8.33
N HIS A 242 14.49 -1.64 8.14
CA HIS A 242 15.66 -0.94 7.61
C HIS A 242 16.74 -0.66 8.67
N GLU A 243 16.34 -0.56 9.94
CA GLU A 243 17.21 -0.10 11.03
C GLU A 243 17.83 -1.27 11.81
N ASP A 244 17.04 -2.30 12.11
CA ASP A 244 17.45 -3.40 12.98
C ASP A 244 16.67 -4.68 12.66
N THR A 245 17.30 -5.60 11.92
CA THR A 245 16.67 -6.85 11.51
C THR A 245 16.46 -7.83 12.67
N GLU A 246 17.24 -7.73 13.76
CA GLU A 246 17.02 -8.56 14.95
C GLU A 246 15.75 -8.11 15.67
N ARG A 247 15.59 -6.80 15.84
CA ARG A 247 14.37 -6.21 16.40
C ARG A 247 13.15 -6.42 15.50
N PHE A 248 13.32 -6.38 14.18
CA PHE A 248 12.25 -6.70 13.23
C PHE A 248 11.69 -8.10 13.45
N LEU A 249 12.53 -9.11 13.75
CA LEU A 249 12.03 -10.45 14.05
C LEU A 249 11.17 -10.50 15.34
N GLU A 250 11.34 -9.52 16.24
CA GLU A 250 10.47 -9.39 17.40
C GLU A 250 9.08 -8.87 17.04
N THR A 251 8.85 -8.26 15.87
CA THR A 251 7.54 -7.76 15.45
C THR A 251 6.67 -8.82 14.79
N VAL A 252 7.24 -9.93 14.34
CA VAL A 252 6.50 -11.01 13.68
C VAL A 252 5.73 -11.83 14.71
N PRO A 253 4.42 -12.10 14.54
CA PRO A 253 3.63 -13.01 15.38
C PRO A 253 4.25 -14.41 15.51
N THR A 254 3.91 -15.13 16.57
CA THR A 254 4.33 -16.54 16.74
C THR A 254 3.17 -17.41 16.36
N THR A 255 3.34 -18.19 15.28
CA THR A 255 2.42 -19.28 14.90
C THR A 255 2.39 -20.40 15.92
#